data_AF-A0A955N152-F1
#
_entry.id   AF-A0A955N152-F1
#
_cell.length_a   1.000
_cell.length_b   1.000
_cell.length_c   1.000
_cell.angle_alpha   90.00
_cell.angle_beta   90.00
_cell.angle_gamma   90.00
#
_symmetry.space_group_name_H-M   'P 1'
#
loop_
_entity.id
_entity.type
_entity.pdbx_description
1 polymer ?
#
loop_
_entity_poly.entity_id
_entity_poly.type
_entity_poly.pdbx_seq_one_letter_code
_entity_poly.pdbx_strand_id
1 'polypeptide(L)'
;TGVDIIGDIVFLSGSTRSDLPTGLHIFRIVGEKLIPISSIETGGTAEKVKVVDNYAFVADGDNGLTVVDWFDPYCPKVVGRVDTPGRAINLALAKRQEDVVVSMGESGVALVGIEYPWAPTLDDSFDTPGYARSAQVEGRYIYVADGNEGLLVLRSRSSYPRTESPSPPTFEPPCDVDVRPGWGDGLTDSHDLLGWMDRIRKDEVDSQNLFVFARDWKRVTE
;
A
#
# COMPACT_ATOMS: atom_id res chain seq x y z
N THR A 1 -13.43 -7.18 -4.68
CA THR A 1 -13.56 -7.29 -3.21
C THR A 1 -12.50 -8.24 -2.68
N GLY A 2 -11.65 -7.76 -1.77
CA GLY A 2 -10.53 -8.50 -1.18
C GLY A 2 -10.64 -8.53 0.34
N VAL A 3 -9.95 -9.49 0.95
CA VAL A 3 -9.85 -9.64 2.40
C VAL A 3 -8.40 -9.84 2.79
N ASP A 4 -8.00 -9.23 3.89
CA ASP A 4 -6.75 -9.54 4.60
C ASP A 4 -6.99 -9.53 6.11
N ILE A 5 -6.19 -10.28 6.87
CA ILE A 5 -6.42 -10.51 8.30
C ILE A 5 -5.10 -10.38 9.05
N ILE A 6 -5.08 -9.57 10.11
CA ILE A 6 -3.96 -9.46 11.05
C ILE A 6 -4.50 -9.69 12.46
N GLY A 7 -4.06 -10.79 13.08
CA GLY A 7 -4.55 -11.17 14.41
C GLY A 7 -6.06 -11.37 14.42
N ASP A 8 -6.77 -10.57 15.23
CA ASP A 8 -8.23 -10.52 15.33
C ASP A 8 -8.87 -9.41 14.48
N ILE A 9 -8.11 -8.70 13.63
CA ILE A 9 -8.60 -7.62 12.79
C ILE A 9 -8.73 -8.09 11.34
N VAL A 10 -9.88 -7.80 10.73
CA VAL A 10 -10.20 -8.09 9.32
C VAL A 10 -10.30 -6.80 8.54
N PHE A 11 -9.60 -6.76 7.41
CA PHE A 11 -9.64 -5.70 6.43
C PHE A 11 -10.39 -6.19 5.21
N LEU A 12 -11.41 -5.45 4.80
CA LEU A 12 -12.27 -5.83 3.69
C LEU A 12 -12.34 -4.66 2.69
N SER A 13 -11.90 -4.92 1.46
CA SER A 13 -11.95 -3.93 0.38
C SER A 13 -13.23 -4.11 -0.44
N GLY A 14 -13.92 -3.02 -0.72
CA GLY A 14 -15.04 -2.99 -1.66
C GLY A 14 -16.16 -2.08 -1.19
N SER A 15 -17.32 -2.25 -1.82
CA SER A 15 -18.59 -1.70 -1.33
C SER A 15 -19.30 -2.81 -0.58
N THR A 16 -19.44 -2.67 0.73
CA THR A 16 -20.21 -3.65 1.51
C THR A 16 -21.71 -3.61 1.18
N ARG A 17 -22.21 -2.50 0.61
CA ARG A 17 -23.54 -2.29 0.01
C ARG A 17 -23.56 -1.10 -0.97
N SER A 18 -24.59 -0.96 -1.81
CA SER A 18 -24.77 0.19 -2.72
C SER A 18 -24.99 1.54 -2.02
N ASP A 19 -25.35 1.52 -0.74
CA ASP A 19 -25.54 2.67 0.14
C ASP A 19 -24.35 2.90 1.09
N LEU A 20 -23.33 2.03 1.05
CA LEU A 20 -22.14 2.16 1.88
C LEU A 20 -20.98 2.75 1.06
N PRO A 21 -20.12 3.55 1.69
CA PRO A 21 -18.98 4.13 1.03
C PRO A 21 -18.07 3.06 0.41
N THR A 22 -17.58 3.32 -0.80
CA THR A 22 -16.58 2.46 -1.44
C THR A 22 -15.25 2.64 -0.71
N GLY A 23 -14.60 1.55 -0.31
CA GLY A 23 -13.26 1.66 0.25
C GLY A 23 -12.83 0.49 1.13
N LEU A 24 -12.24 0.84 2.27
CA LEU A 24 -11.68 -0.11 3.21
C LEU A 24 -12.55 -0.16 4.48
N HIS A 25 -12.98 -1.36 4.85
CA HIS A 25 -13.74 -1.62 6.07
C HIS A 25 -12.91 -2.45 7.05
N ILE A 26 -12.91 -2.07 8.32
CA ILE A 26 -12.16 -2.71 9.38
C ILE A 26 -13.12 -3.33 10.38
N PHE A 27 -12.93 -4.62 10.69
CA PHE A 27 -13.73 -5.38 11.64
C PHE A 27 -12.85 -6.06 12.69
N ARG A 28 -13.42 -6.34 13.87
CA ARG A 28 -12.84 -7.23 14.87
C ARG A 28 -13.53 -8.59 14.84
N ILE A 29 -12.75 -9.66 14.92
CA ILE A 29 -13.23 -11.03 15.12
C ILE A 29 -13.44 -11.25 16.61
N VAL A 30 -14.67 -11.56 17.02
CA VAL A 30 -14.99 -11.98 18.39
C VAL A 30 -15.83 -13.25 18.34
N GLY A 31 -15.18 -14.39 18.61
CA GLY A 31 -15.76 -15.70 18.36
C GLY A 31 -16.05 -15.90 16.87
N GLU A 32 -17.30 -16.23 16.54
CA GLU A 32 -17.76 -16.40 15.14
C GLU A 32 -18.37 -15.11 14.55
N LYS A 33 -18.26 -13.98 15.25
CA LYS A 33 -18.86 -12.70 14.83
C LYS A 33 -17.80 -11.72 14.36
N LEU A 34 -18.14 -10.98 13.30
CA LEU A 34 -17.44 -9.78 12.88
C LEU A 34 -18.12 -8.56 13.50
N ILE A 35 -17.38 -7.78 14.27
CA ILE A 35 -17.82 -6.51 14.86
C ILE A 35 -17.23 -5.38 14.01
N PRO A 36 -18.05 -4.54 13.34
CA PRO A 36 -17.55 -3.38 12.60
C PRO A 36 -16.81 -2.41 13.54
N ILE A 37 -15.61 -1.98 13.15
CA ILE A 37 -14.83 -0.96 13.87
C ILE A 37 -14.97 0.39 13.16
N SER A 38 -14.58 0.44 11.89
CA SER A 38 -14.54 1.66 11.10
C SER A 38 -14.60 1.36 9.59
N SER A 39 -14.79 2.41 8.81
CA SER A 39 -14.69 2.38 7.35
C SER A 39 -14.13 3.68 6.83
N ILE A 40 -13.32 3.62 5.79
CA ILE A 40 -12.76 4.79 5.13
C ILE A 40 -13.01 4.74 3.63
N GLU A 41 -13.46 5.88 3.09
CA GLU A 41 -13.59 6.09 1.66
C GLU A 41 -12.20 6.22 1.02
N THR A 42 -11.91 5.35 0.06
CA THR A 42 -10.70 5.49 -0.77
C THR A 42 -10.99 6.33 -2.01
N GLY A 43 -12.27 6.56 -2.35
CA GLY A 43 -12.69 7.36 -3.50
C GLY A 43 -12.62 6.61 -4.83
N GLY A 44 -12.20 5.34 -4.83
CA GLY A 44 -12.15 4.48 -6.00
C GLY A 44 -12.95 3.19 -5.80
N THR A 45 -12.70 2.21 -6.67
CA THR A 45 -13.28 0.87 -6.54
C THR A 45 -12.26 -0.04 -5.85
N ALA A 46 -12.40 -0.22 -4.54
CA ALA A 46 -11.47 -1.01 -3.74
C ALA A 46 -11.56 -2.53 -4.03
N GLU A 47 -10.70 -3.03 -4.91
CA GLU A 47 -10.74 -4.40 -5.44
C GLU A 47 -10.03 -5.41 -4.55
N LYS A 48 -8.86 -5.03 -4.03
CA LYS A 48 -7.97 -5.87 -3.21
C LYS A 48 -7.37 -5.05 -2.08
N VAL A 49 -7.18 -5.67 -0.93
CA VAL A 49 -6.37 -5.12 0.18
C VAL A 49 -5.24 -6.09 0.53
N LYS A 50 -4.10 -5.51 0.89
CA LYS A 50 -2.98 -6.17 1.55
C LYS A 50 -2.48 -5.33 2.70
N VAL A 51 -2.27 -5.93 3.87
CA VAL A 51 -1.84 -5.21 5.07
C VAL A 51 -0.43 -5.63 5.48
N VAL A 52 0.41 -4.63 5.71
CA VAL A 52 1.78 -4.79 6.23
C VAL A 52 1.99 -3.75 7.31
N ASP A 53 2.46 -4.21 8.47
CA ASP A 53 2.63 -3.37 9.66
C ASP A 53 1.36 -2.53 9.88
N ASN A 54 1.49 -1.20 9.94
CA ASN A 54 0.39 -0.27 10.19
C ASN A 54 -0.25 0.28 8.90
N TYR A 55 0.03 -0.33 7.74
CA TYR A 55 -0.44 0.16 6.45
C TYR A 55 -1.26 -0.88 5.69
N ALA A 56 -2.42 -0.46 5.22
CA ALA A 56 -3.26 -1.20 4.30
C ALA A 56 -3.12 -0.62 2.89
N PHE A 57 -2.61 -1.44 1.98
CA PHE A 57 -2.45 -1.17 0.56
C PHE A 57 -3.70 -1.64 -0.18
N VAL A 58 -4.36 -0.74 -0.88
CA VAL A 58 -5.63 -0.99 -1.55
C VAL A 58 -5.47 -0.80 -3.05
N ALA A 59 -5.72 -1.84 -3.83
CA ALA A 59 -5.93 -1.70 -5.28
C ALA A 59 -7.30 -1.02 -5.47
N ASP A 60 -7.28 0.26 -5.80
CA ASP A 60 -8.43 1.16 -5.72
C ASP A 60 -9.04 1.45 -7.11
N GLY A 61 -8.94 0.48 -8.02
CA GLY A 61 -9.47 0.59 -9.37
C GLY A 61 -8.75 1.69 -10.15
N ASP A 62 -9.52 2.67 -10.65
CA ASP A 62 -8.99 3.73 -11.52
C ASP A 62 -8.11 4.75 -10.76
N ASN A 63 -8.14 4.75 -9.42
CA ASN A 63 -7.23 5.53 -8.58
C ASN A 63 -5.85 4.87 -8.41
N GLY A 64 -5.62 3.70 -9.01
CA GLY A 64 -4.38 2.95 -8.83
C GLY A 64 -4.25 2.36 -7.43
N LEU A 65 -3.16 2.68 -6.73
CA LEU A 65 -2.89 2.18 -5.38
C LEU A 65 -3.14 3.28 -4.34
N THR A 66 -4.03 2.99 -3.39
CA THR A 66 -4.29 3.84 -2.22
C THR A 66 -3.68 3.20 -0.96
N VAL A 67 -2.96 3.98 -0.16
CA VAL A 67 -2.34 3.53 1.09
C VAL A 67 -3.05 4.16 2.29
N VAL A 68 -3.47 3.32 3.22
CA VAL A 68 -4.19 3.70 4.43
C VAL A 68 -3.36 3.35 5.66
N ASP A 69 -3.05 4.34 6.48
CA ASP A 69 -2.57 4.13 7.84
C ASP A 69 -3.74 3.68 8.72
N TRP A 70 -3.59 2.54 9.37
CA TRP A 70 -4.59 1.95 10.27
C TRP A 70 -4.08 1.79 11.71
N PHE A 71 -2.98 2.44 12.08
CA PHE A 71 -2.41 2.35 13.43
C PHE A 71 -3.45 2.51 14.54
N ASP A 72 -4.34 3.50 14.38
CA ASP A 72 -5.61 3.54 15.13
C ASP A 72 -6.74 2.97 14.25
N PRO A 73 -7.25 1.75 14.53
CA PRO A 73 -8.30 1.14 13.74
C PRO A 73 -9.64 1.87 13.85
N TYR A 74 -9.82 2.77 14.82
CA TYR A 74 -11.03 3.59 14.96
C TYR A 74 -10.98 4.88 14.11
N CYS A 75 -9.79 5.35 13.75
CA CYS A 75 -9.59 6.54 12.93
C CYS A 75 -8.50 6.30 11.85
N PRO A 76 -8.73 5.37 10.90
CA PRO A 76 -7.81 5.13 9.79
C PRO A 76 -7.70 6.36 8.87
N LYS A 77 -6.58 6.51 8.16
CA LYS A 77 -6.29 7.69 7.31
C LYS A 77 -5.66 7.28 5.99
N VAL A 78 -6.14 7.85 4.88
CA VAL A 78 -5.41 7.76 3.60
C VAL A 78 -4.16 8.62 3.71
N VAL A 79 -2.98 8.00 3.64
CA VAL A 79 -1.68 8.67 3.79
C VAL A 79 -0.89 8.77 2.50
N GLY A 80 -1.23 7.96 1.49
CA GLY A 80 -0.54 7.94 0.21
C GLY A 80 -1.43 7.45 -0.92
N ARG A 81 -1.13 7.89 -2.14
CA ARG A 81 -1.75 7.41 -3.38
C ARG A 81 -0.72 7.42 -4.50
N VAL A 82 -0.84 6.47 -5.42
CA VAL A 82 -0.10 6.47 -6.67
C VAL A 82 -0.99 6.00 -7.80
N ASP A 83 -1.11 6.86 -8.81
CA ASP A 83 -1.84 6.53 -10.03
C ASP A 83 -1.06 5.45 -10.80
N THR A 84 -1.77 4.43 -11.26
CA THR A 84 -1.20 3.38 -12.10
C THR A 84 -1.66 3.54 -13.55
N PRO A 85 -0.88 3.09 -14.55
CA PRO A 85 -1.24 3.25 -15.97
C PRO A 85 -2.56 2.59 -16.40
N GLY A 86 -3.06 1.64 -15.59
CA GLY A 86 -4.36 1.03 -15.76
C GLY A 86 -5.06 0.79 -14.43
N ARG A 87 -6.28 0.25 -14.50
CA ARG A 87 -7.14 -0.03 -13.34
C ARG A 87 -6.51 -1.07 -12.43
N ALA A 88 -6.17 -0.71 -11.20
CA ALA A 88 -5.61 -1.63 -10.21
C ALA A 88 -6.67 -2.65 -9.74
N ILE A 89 -6.37 -3.94 -9.91
CA ILE A 89 -7.31 -5.03 -9.56
C ILE A 89 -6.78 -6.02 -8.53
N ASN A 90 -5.46 -6.15 -8.40
CA ASN A 90 -4.84 -7.11 -7.49
C ASN A 90 -3.46 -6.63 -7.04
N LEU A 91 -3.00 -7.14 -5.90
CA LEU A 91 -1.73 -6.76 -5.26
C LEU A 91 -0.94 -8.01 -4.88
N ALA A 92 0.37 -7.95 -5.11
CA ALA A 92 1.34 -8.92 -4.62
C ALA A 92 2.50 -8.18 -3.95
N LEU A 93 2.78 -8.52 -2.69
CA LEU A 93 3.88 -7.92 -1.92
C LEU A 93 5.19 -8.69 -2.17
N ALA A 94 6.28 -7.95 -2.33
CA ALA A 94 7.61 -8.54 -2.27
C ALA A 94 7.95 -8.99 -0.85
N LYS A 95 8.83 -9.99 -0.70
CA LYS A 95 9.22 -10.54 0.61
C LYS A 95 9.79 -9.51 1.60
N ARG A 96 10.47 -8.49 1.10
CA ARG A 96 11.01 -7.40 1.93
C ARG A 96 10.01 -6.27 2.20
N GLN A 97 8.81 -6.35 1.62
CA GLN A 97 7.75 -5.36 1.77
C GLN A 97 8.17 -3.92 1.37
N GLU A 98 9.24 -3.81 0.59
CA GLU A 98 9.73 -2.56 0.00
C GLU A 98 8.97 -2.23 -1.29
N ASP A 99 8.39 -3.24 -1.94
CA ASP A 99 7.69 -3.10 -3.22
C ASP A 99 6.34 -3.84 -3.22
N VAL A 100 5.38 -3.26 -3.95
CA VAL A 100 4.12 -3.89 -4.35
C VAL A 100 4.09 -4.05 -5.88
N VAL A 101 3.66 -5.23 -6.34
CA VAL A 101 3.26 -5.45 -7.73
C VAL A 101 1.75 -5.30 -7.83
N VAL A 102 1.31 -4.38 -8.68
CA VAL A 102 -0.10 -4.14 -8.98
C VAL A 102 -0.45 -4.83 -10.30
N SER A 103 -1.44 -5.71 -10.30
CA SER A 103 -2.02 -6.24 -11.55
C SER A 103 -3.11 -5.30 -12.05
N MET A 104 -3.09 -5.00 -13.35
CA MET A 104 -3.91 -3.96 -13.98
C MET A 104 -4.74 -4.46 -15.18
N GLY A 105 -4.97 -5.77 -15.28
CA GLY A 105 -5.74 -6.35 -16.39
C GLY A 105 -5.03 -6.19 -17.73
N GLU A 106 -5.66 -5.49 -18.68
CA GLU A 106 -5.13 -5.27 -20.04
C GLU A 106 -3.91 -4.35 -20.08
N SER A 107 -3.63 -3.60 -19.00
CA SER A 107 -2.42 -2.77 -18.91
C SER A 107 -1.23 -3.51 -18.30
N GLY A 108 -1.36 -4.81 -18.05
CA GLY A 108 -0.31 -5.65 -17.49
C GLY A 108 -0.08 -5.43 -15.99
N VAL A 109 1.18 -5.19 -15.60
CA VAL A 109 1.59 -5.05 -14.19
C VAL A 109 2.40 -3.79 -13.95
N ALA A 110 2.28 -3.22 -12.75
CA ALA A 110 3.12 -2.12 -12.28
C ALA A 110 3.92 -2.55 -11.04
N LEU A 111 5.13 -2.03 -10.91
CA LEU A 111 5.98 -2.13 -9.74
C LEU A 111 5.93 -0.78 -9.01
N VAL A 112 5.54 -0.81 -7.73
CA VAL A 112 5.36 0.36 -6.90
C VAL A 112 6.25 0.25 -5.66
N GLY A 113 7.11 1.23 -5.46
CA GLY A 113 7.92 1.39 -4.25
C GLY A 113 7.06 1.86 -3.08
N ILE A 114 7.21 1.19 -1.94
CA ILE A 114 6.44 1.42 -0.71
C ILE A 114 7.33 1.51 0.55
N GLU A 115 8.65 1.72 0.38
CA GLU A 115 9.58 1.99 1.51
C GLU A 115 9.08 3.14 2.40
N TYR A 116 8.42 4.13 1.78
CA TYR A 116 7.71 5.22 2.45
C TYR A 116 6.22 5.14 2.12
N PRO A 117 5.39 4.46 2.93
CA PRO A 117 3.98 4.20 2.61
C PRO A 117 3.11 5.46 2.42
N TRP A 118 3.50 6.60 3.01
CA TRP A 118 2.85 7.90 2.82
C TRP A 118 3.26 8.61 1.52
N ALA A 119 4.26 8.09 0.82
CA ALA A 119 4.77 8.64 -0.43
C ALA A 119 5.13 7.50 -1.42
N PRO A 120 4.16 6.66 -1.81
CA PRO A 120 4.41 5.55 -2.72
C PRO A 120 4.83 6.05 -4.12
N THR A 121 5.71 5.32 -4.79
CA THR A 121 6.26 5.70 -6.10
C THR A 121 5.99 4.64 -7.17
N LEU A 122 5.56 5.06 -8.36
CA LEU A 122 5.48 4.15 -9.50
C LEU A 122 6.89 4.00 -10.09
N ASP A 123 7.54 2.89 -9.76
CA ASP A 123 8.94 2.65 -10.15
C ASP A 123 9.03 2.17 -11.60
N ASP A 124 8.11 1.29 -12.01
CA ASP A 124 8.07 0.75 -13.37
C ASP A 124 6.70 0.15 -13.73
N SER A 125 6.45 -0.06 -15.02
CA SER A 125 5.30 -0.80 -15.51
C SER A 125 5.65 -1.64 -16.73
N PHE A 126 4.92 -2.74 -16.90
CA PHE A 126 5.09 -3.65 -18.02
C PHE A 126 3.74 -4.07 -18.55
N ASP A 127 3.46 -3.68 -19.79
CA ASP A 127 2.30 -4.12 -20.56
C ASP A 127 2.49 -5.60 -20.95
N THR A 128 1.69 -6.48 -20.34
CA THR A 128 1.75 -7.91 -20.63
C THR A 128 0.92 -8.21 -21.89
N PRO A 129 1.27 -9.22 -22.70
CA PRO A 129 0.53 -9.49 -23.93
C PRO A 129 -0.93 -9.92 -23.70
N GLY A 130 -1.26 -10.42 -22.51
CA GLY A 130 -2.59 -10.86 -22.12
C GLY A 130 -3.26 -9.99 -21.05
N TYR A 131 -4.20 -10.60 -20.32
CA TYR A 131 -4.91 -9.95 -19.22
C TYR A 131 -4.30 -10.38 -17.88
N ALA A 132 -3.49 -9.50 -17.28
CA ALA A 132 -2.83 -9.76 -16.00
C ALA A 132 -3.84 -9.77 -14.84
N ARG A 133 -4.23 -10.96 -14.37
CA ARG A 133 -5.23 -11.15 -13.28
C ARG A 133 -4.63 -11.11 -11.89
N SER A 134 -3.42 -11.63 -11.74
CA SER A 134 -2.73 -11.74 -10.46
C SER A 134 -1.24 -11.90 -10.71
N ALA A 135 -0.46 -11.42 -9.75
CA ALA A 135 0.98 -11.67 -9.70
C ALA A 135 1.36 -12.38 -8.39
N GLN A 136 2.56 -12.95 -8.37
CA GLN A 136 3.27 -13.39 -7.16
C GLN A 136 4.73 -13.00 -7.29
N VAL A 137 5.37 -12.64 -6.17
CA VAL A 137 6.76 -12.17 -6.16
C VAL A 137 7.63 -13.14 -5.36
N GLU A 138 8.67 -13.67 -6.00
CA GLU A 138 9.70 -14.51 -5.34
C GLU A 138 11.09 -13.99 -5.71
N GLY A 139 11.76 -13.40 -4.72
CA GLY A 139 13.04 -12.73 -4.93
C GLY A 139 12.90 -11.60 -5.94
N ARG A 140 13.53 -11.76 -7.12
CA ARG A 140 13.48 -10.79 -8.22
C ARG A 140 12.56 -11.21 -9.37
N TYR A 141 11.84 -12.32 -9.20
CA TYR A 141 10.95 -12.86 -10.21
C TYR A 141 9.51 -12.54 -9.85
N ILE A 142 8.76 -12.13 -10.86
CA ILE A 142 7.35 -11.82 -10.76
C ILE A 142 6.63 -12.78 -11.69
N TYR A 143 5.77 -13.60 -11.12
CA TYR A 143 4.99 -14.62 -11.81
C TYR A 143 3.59 -14.07 -12.04
N VAL A 144 3.23 -13.83 -13.30
CA VAL A 144 1.96 -13.18 -13.68
C VAL A 144 1.05 -14.20 -14.34
N ALA A 145 -0.17 -14.35 -13.81
CA ALA A 145 -1.24 -15.09 -14.47
C ALA A 145 -1.90 -14.18 -15.54
N ASP A 146 -1.47 -14.33 -16.79
CA ASP A 146 -1.69 -13.41 -17.91
C ASP A 146 -2.81 -13.88 -18.86
N GLY A 147 -3.92 -14.34 -18.28
CA GLY A 147 -5.10 -14.75 -19.06
C GLY A 147 -4.82 -15.86 -20.07
N ASN A 148 -5.11 -15.59 -21.35
CA ASN A 148 -4.96 -16.56 -22.43
C ASN A 148 -3.49 -16.85 -22.79
N GLU A 149 -2.56 -15.99 -22.35
CA GLU A 149 -1.11 -16.16 -22.56
C GLU A 149 -0.48 -17.08 -21.50
N GLY A 150 -1.26 -17.49 -20.50
CA GLY A 150 -0.84 -18.42 -19.46
C GLY A 150 0.00 -17.74 -18.37
N LEU A 151 1.16 -18.33 -18.04
CA LEU A 151 2.06 -17.83 -17.02
C LEU A 151 3.20 -17.04 -17.66
N LEU A 152 3.33 -15.76 -17.30
CA LEU A 152 4.47 -14.94 -17.68
C LEU A 152 5.42 -14.80 -16.49
N VAL A 153 6.72 -15.00 -16.74
CA VAL A 153 7.78 -14.78 -15.74
C VAL A 153 8.55 -13.53 -16.12
N LEU A 154 8.38 -12.51 -15.29
CA LEU A 154 9.07 -11.24 -15.39
C LEU A 154 10.21 -11.21 -14.38
N ARG A 155 11.27 -10.46 -14.70
CA ARG A 155 12.41 -10.27 -13.81
C ARG A 155 12.55 -8.79 -13.50
N SER A 156 12.33 -8.41 -12.24
CA SER A 156 12.63 -7.06 -11.81
C SER A 156 14.15 -6.86 -11.79
N ARG A 157 14.59 -5.71 -12.28
CA ARG A 157 15.96 -5.22 -12.15
C ARG A 157 16.01 -4.17 -11.05
N SER A 158 15.43 -4.48 -9.89
CA SER A 158 15.59 -3.58 -8.75
C SER A 158 17.08 -3.51 -8.39
N SER A 159 17.69 -2.42 -8.83
CA SER A 159 19.01 -1.91 -8.46
C SER A 159 18.90 -0.39 -8.36
N TYR A 160 17.81 0.12 -7.78
CA TYR A 160 17.64 1.55 -7.63
C TYR A 160 18.56 2.04 -6.51
N PRO A 161 19.37 3.09 -6.73
CA PRO A 161 19.92 3.86 -5.62
C PRO A 161 18.74 4.54 -4.92
N ARG A 162 18.64 4.33 -3.61
CA ARG A 162 17.61 4.91 -2.73
C ARG A 162 17.48 6.40 -3.02
N THR A 163 16.27 6.85 -3.33
CA THR A 163 15.96 8.28 -3.29
C THR A 163 16.14 8.79 -1.86
N GLU A 164 16.46 10.06 -1.69
CA GLU A 164 16.49 10.67 -0.36
C GLU A 164 15.11 10.50 0.28
N SER A 165 15.11 10.05 1.55
CA SER A 165 13.90 9.85 2.35
C SER A 165 13.00 11.09 2.25
N PRO A 166 11.78 10.98 1.71
CA PRO A 166 10.82 12.07 1.80
C PRO A 166 10.56 12.35 3.28
N SER A 167 10.39 13.63 3.61
CA SER A 167 9.99 14.00 4.97
C SER A 167 8.61 13.39 5.25
N PRO A 168 8.41 12.73 6.40
CA PRO A 168 7.08 12.29 6.80
C PRO A 168 6.11 13.48 6.81
N PRO A 169 4.82 13.27 6.51
CA PRO A 169 3.83 14.32 6.72
C PRO A 169 3.89 14.79 8.18
N THR A 170 3.83 16.09 8.40
CA THR A 170 3.57 16.63 9.73
C THR A 170 2.17 16.17 10.14
N PHE A 171 2.08 15.21 11.06
CA PHE A 171 0.82 14.79 11.63
C PHE A 171 0.23 15.96 12.41
N GLU A 172 -0.66 16.73 11.77
CA GLU A 172 -1.68 17.45 12.51
C GLU A 172 -2.58 16.37 13.16
N PRO A 173 -2.98 16.53 14.43
CA PRO A 173 -4.03 15.68 14.96
C PRO A 173 -5.34 16.10 14.30
N PRO A 174 -6.00 15.22 13.52
CA PRO A 174 -7.45 15.27 13.62
C PRO A 174 -8.03 13.87 13.79
N CYS A 175 -8.84 13.74 14.83
CA CYS A 175 -10.30 13.59 14.72
C CYS A 175 -10.85 14.37 15.94
N ASP A 176 -11.78 15.32 15.76
CA ASP A 176 -12.50 15.93 16.88
C ASP A 176 -13.11 14.77 17.68
N VAL A 177 -12.58 14.54 18.86
CA VAL A 177 -13.21 13.62 19.80
C VAL A 177 -14.50 14.34 20.16
N ASP A 178 -15.63 13.86 19.63
CA ASP A 178 -16.91 14.10 20.28
C ASP A 178 -16.80 13.39 21.63
N VAL A 179 -16.23 14.10 22.60
CA VAL A 179 -16.11 13.65 23.98
C VAL A 179 -17.55 13.54 24.44
N ARG A 180 -18.10 12.32 24.38
CA ARG A 180 -19.33 12.00 25.07
C ARG A 180 -19.12 12.44 26.52
N PRO A 181 -19.96 13.33 27.08
CA PRO A 181 -19.74 13.82 28.43
C PRO A 181 -19.84 12.61 29.38
N GLY A 182 -18.73 12.22 30.00
CA GLY A 182 -18.73 11.10 30.94
C GLY A 182 -17.41 10.36 31.22
N TRP A 183 -16.29 10.66 30.56
CA TRP A 183 -14.99 10.07 30.92
C TRP A 183 -14.02 11.17 31.36
N GLY A 184 -13.56 11.03 32.60
CA GLY A 184 -12.81 12.03 33.33
C GLY A 184 -11.40 12.29 32.80
N ASP A 185 -11.08 13.58 32.78
CA ASP A 185 -9.84 14.21 33.20
C ASP A 185 -8.58 13.33 33.33
N GLY A 186 -7.59 13.64 32.48
CA GLY A 186 -6.19 13.63 32.91
C GLY A 186 -5.17 13.10 31.92
N LEU A 187 -4.89 13.83 30.83
CA LEU A 187 -3.57 13.90 30.17
C LEU A 187 -3.46 15.22 29.40
N THR A 188 -2.97 16.26 30.05
CA THR A 188 -2.40 17.43 29.38
C THR A 188 -0.92 17.42 29.68
N ASP A 189 -0.07 17.03 28.74
CA ASP A 189 1.25 17.65 28.56
C ASP A 189 1.94 17.19 27.28
N SER A 190 2.34 18.19 26.49
CA SER A 190 2.97 18.12 25.17
C SER A 190 4.49 17.87 25.21
N HIS A 191 5.01 17.25 26.27
CA HIS A 191 6.45 17.13 26.51
C HIS A 191 7.13 15.85 25.98
N ASP A 192 6.40 14.87 25.45
CA ASP A 192 6.99 13.61 24.91
C ASP A 192 7.33 13.66 23.41
N LEU A 193 7.08 14.79 22.73
CA LEU A 193 7.38 14.97 21.30
C LEU A 193 8.85 15.31 21.00
N LEU A 194 9.75 15.34 21.98
CA LEU A 194 11.17 15.68 21.75
C LEU A 194 12.09 14.44 21.64
N GLY A 195 11.61 13.24 21.97
CA GLY A 195 12.42 12.02 21.94
C GLY A 195 12.73 11.46 20.54
N TRP A 196 12.01 11.92 19.50
CA TRP A 196 12.14 11.39 18.14
C TRP A 196 13.11 12.19 17.25
N MET A 197 13.41 13.45 17.58
CA MET A 197 14.24 14.33 16.75
C MET A 197 15.75 14.06 16.89
N ASP A 198 16.19 13.44 17.99
CA ASP A 198 17.62 13.28 18.31
C ASP A 198 18.28 12.03 17.72
N ARG A 199 17.53 11.21 16.96
CA ARG A 199 18.03 9.93 16.42
C ARG A 199 18.39 9.95 14.93
N ILE A 200 18.21 11.09 14.25
CA ILE A 200 18.51 11.24 12.81
C ILE A 200 19.61 12.29 12.66
N ARG A 201 20.87 11.92 12.88
CA ARG A 201 22.03 12.59 12.25
C ARG A 201 23.34 11.84 12.50
N LYS A 202 23.78 11.13 11.45
CA LYS A 202 25.11 10.62 11.07
C LYS A 202 24.84 9.27 10.41
N ASP A 203 25.01 9.12 9.10
CA ASP A 203 26.32 9.16 8.47
C ASP A 203 26.33 9.74 7.05
N GLU A 204 27.48 10.33 6.76
CA GLU A 204 27.95 10.93 5.52
C GLU A 204 28.31 9.82 4.51
N VAL A 205 27.84 9.88 3.26
CA VAL A 205 28.45 9.07 2.17
C VAL A 205 28.68 9.94 0.94
N ASP A 206 29.96 9.96 0.60
CA ASP A 206 30.66 10.69 -0.45
C ASP A 206 30.11 10.38 -1.85
N SER A 207 30.09 11.43 -2.68
CA SER A 207 29.42 11.44 -3.99
C SER A 207 30.45 11.44 -5.10
N GLN A 208 30.53 10.36 -5.89
CA GLN A 208 31.14 10.40 -7.23
C GLN A 208 30.41 9.48 -8.24
N ASN A 209 29.55 10.12 -9.04
CA ASN A 209 29.49 10.06 -10.51
C ASN A 209 29.55 8.69 -11.24
N LEU A 210 28.47 8.30 -11.95
CA LEU A 210 28.28 8.45 -13.42
C LEU A 210 27.14 7.56 -13.98
N PHE A 211 26.37 8.16 -14.88
CA PHE A 211 25.19 7.67 -15.61
C PHE A 211 25.29 6.26 -16.23
N VAL A 212 24.20 5.48 -16.15
CA VAL A 212 23.76 4.55 -17.21
C VAL A 212 22.22 4.48 -17.24
N PHE A 213 21.63 4.87 -18.38
CA PHE A 213 20.25 4.56 -18.74
C PHE A 213 20.11 3.07 -19.01
N ALA A 214 19.13 2.39 -18.38
CA ALA A 214 18.57 1.15 -18.91
C ALA A 214 17.17 0.89 -18.33
N ARG A 215 16.15 1.43 -19.03
CA ARG A 215 14.84 0.76 -19.15
C ARG A 215 15.09 -0.62 -19.77
N ASP A 216 14.37 -1.65 -19.31
CA ASP A 216 13.93 -2.83 -20.09
C ASP A 216 13.74 -4.06 -19.17
N TRP A 217 12.47 -4.46 -19.02
CA TRP A 217 12.10 -5.82 -18.63
C TRP A 217 12.51 -6.78 -19.76
N LYS A 218 13.04 -7.94 -19.42
CA LYS A 218 13.23 -9.03 -20.39
C LYS A 218 12.42 -10.23 -19.95
N ARG A 219 11.59 -10.74 -20.86
CA ARG A 219 11.03 -12.08 -20.79
C ARG A 219 12.20 -13.04 -20.61
N VAL A 220 12.14 -13.88 -19.58
CA VAL A 220 13.09 -14.99 -19.45
C VAL A 220 12.58 -16.09 -20.37
N THR A 221 13.14 -16.18 -21.57
CA THR A 221 13.01 -17.37 -22.41
C THR A 221 14.18 -18.31 -22.08
N GLU A 222 13.90 -19.60 -21.91
CA GLU A 222 14.93 -20.65 -21.85
C GLU A 222 15.82 -20.66 -23.10
#